data_AF-A0A5C4MCG0-F1
#
_entry.id   AF-A0A5C4MCG0-F1
#
_cell.length_a   1.000
_cell.length_b   1.000
_cell.length_c   1.000
_cell.angle_alpha   90.00
_cell.angle_beta   90.00
_cell.angle_gamma   90.00
#
_symmetry.space_group_name_H-M   'P 1'
#
loop_
_entity.id
_entity.type
_entity.pdbx_description
1 polymer ?
#
loop_
_entity_poly.entity_id
_entity_poly.type
_entity_poly.pdbx_seq_one_letter_code
_entity_poly.pdbx_strand_id
1 'polypeptide(L)'
;MRLVSVTLRNFRGVEESTLRFGDGVTVVVGPNEVGKSSIAEAVRLLRTTKSSSRSQAVRDVKPVGRDVGPEAEIELRTGPYELVFRKRWLKSPMTELDVRAPVREQHSGDEAHQRFAALLEETVDVDLWEALEVVQGESLDQPSLARISSLHRALDDSTGAAGDHDALMAAVDAEYEKHLTVSGKPRGDYAQVIARIADLEAQAEALRSRSAEMDRYVEDHAANEREHARLSTLSIDADAQLRRAEDAVAALDTLRDRLRRAEEAVELAERAHLHAVRERDGRSALVAEAAARASAVEVLRTRSRDVSSAHEDARGRESEARLLAATAAERAREARRAADTATAQLTRRRDDAERQTLDQRVRRAHEATQERAQARAEHDRLRIDDDLLTRLSDLATDLKIAEGARQAAAATLVVRSLGDQPVLVDGAEVDGEPYEGAVLDQVLVAVPGVLEVQVRPGTPPADLERRESEARDAFADALRDGGVDSLAQARSAHEQRRDAGARLDAAENALREALDGSTLDDLEARLATLTGRSHESGGSAGPGGPDHTAGGGSQPDLHDLDALEA
;
A
#
# COMPACT_ATOMS: atom_id res chain seq x y z
N MET A 1 99.93 -25.70 98.69
CA MET A 1 98.69 -26.07 97.97
C MET A 1 98.95 -26.03 96.46
N ARG A 2 98.24 -26.87 95.70
CA ARG A 2 98.29 -26.93 94.25
C ARG A 2 96.88 -27.09 93.67
N LEU A 3 96.49 -26.22 92.74
CA LEU A 3 95.30 -26.42 91.93
C LEU A 3 95.60 -27.42 90.82
N VAL A 4 94.70 -28.38 90.58
CA VAL A 4 94.83 -29.38 89.52
C VAL A 4 93.95 -28.98 88.34
N SER A 5 92.66 -28.72 88.61
CA SER A 5 91.75 -28.20 87.61
C SER A 5 90.59 -27.44 88.21
N VAL A 6 90.02 -26.52 87.43
CA VAL A 6 88.77 -25.82 87.74
C VAL A 6 87.81 -26.02 86.57
N THR A 7 86.59 -26.45 86.87
CA THR A 7 85.51 -26.60 85.90
C THR A 7 84.37 -25.65 86.25
N LEU A 8 83.96 -24.83 85.28
CA LEU A 8 82.81 -23.94 85.39
C LEU A 8 81.67 -24.51 84.56
N ARG A 9 80.46 -24.52 85.10
CA ARG A 9 79.23 -24.93 84.39
C ARG A 9 78.16 -23.86 84.60
N ASN A 10 77.56 -23.39 83.51
CA ASN A 10 76.52 -22.36 83.51
C ASN A 10 76.90 -21.10 84.30
N PHE A 11 78.16 -20.67 84.18
CA PHE A 11 78.74 -19.58 84.96
C PHE A 11 78.90 -18.34 84.07
N ARG A 12 78.10 -17.29 84.30
CA ARG A 12 77.94 -16.16 83.37
C ARG A 12 77.63 -16.65 81.93
N GLY A 13 78.44 -16.26 80.94
CA GLY A 13 78.34 -16.71 79.55
C GLY A 13 78.94 -18.08 79.28
N VAL A 14 79.59 -18.72 80.27
CA VAL A 14 80.25 -20.03 80.08
C VAL A 14 79.23 -21.15 80.27
N GLU A 15 79.04 -21.98 79.24
CA GLU A 15 78.21 -23.20 79.35
C GLU A 15 78.92 -24.30 80.12
N GLU A 16 80.10 -24.70 79.66
CA GLU A 16 81.03 -25.57 80.37
C GLU A 16 82.47 -25.22 79.95
N SER A 17 83.38 -25.10 80.91
CA SER A 17 84.81 -24.88 80.64
C SER A 17 85.66 -25.47 81.75
N THR A 18 86.67 -26.27 81.38
CA THR A 18 87.63 -26.87 82.31
C THR A 18 89.04 -26.36 82.03
N LEU A 19 89.67 -25.73 83.02
CA LEU A 19 91.08 -25.36 83.01
C LEU A 19 91.89 -26.36 83.84
N ARG A 20 92.97 -26.91 83.27
CA ARG A 20 93.97 -27.71 83.99
C ARG A 20 95.22 -26.88 84.24
N PHE A 21 95.71 -26.87 85.47
CA PHE A 21 96.90 -26.10 85.86
C PHE A 21 98.18 -26.92 85.68
N GLY A 22 99.25 -26.28 85.20
CA GLY A 22 100.58 -26.89 85.08
C GLY A 22 101.34 -26.94 86.42
N ASP A 23 102.55 -27.51 86.40
CA ASP A 23 103.42 -27.62 87.60
C ASP A 23 104.04 -26.28 88.05
N GLY A 24 103.92 -25.22 87.25
CA GLY A 24 104.49 -23.90 87.51
C GLY A 24 103.54 -22.76 87.14
N VAL A 25 104.07 -21.70 86.52
CA VAL A 25 103.26 -20.54 86.11
C VAL A 25 102.31 -20.91 84.97
N THR A 26 101.01 -20.78 85.20
CA THR A 26 99.97 -21.00 84.18
C THR A 26 99.45 -19.64 83.69
N VAL A 27 99.67 -19.33 82.41
CA VAL A 27 99.17 -18.09 81.78
C VAL A 27 97.93 -18.40 80.95
N VAL A 28 96.79 -17.80 81.32
CA VAL A 28 95.52 -17.97 80.59
C VAL A 28 95.31 -16.78 79.64
N VAL A 29 95.45 -17.01 78.34
CA VAL A 29 95.29 -15.99 77.28
C VAL A 29 94.04 -16.27 76.46
N GLY A 30 93.32 -15.21 76.08
CA GLY A 30 92.15 -15.31 75.20
C GLY A 30 91.53 -13.93 74.94
N PRO A 31 90.55 -13.82 74.05
CA PRO A 31 89.75 -12.60 73.86
C PRO A 31 89.05 -12.15 75.15
N ASN A 32 88.63 -10.89 75.21
CA ASN A 32 87.76 -10.41 76.29
C ASN A 32 86.44 -11.21 76.28
N GLU A 33 85.79 -11.36 77.44
CA GLU A 33 84.50 -12.06 77.61
C GLU A 33 84.52 -13.60 77.47
N VAL A 34 85.67 -14.23 77.21
CA VAL A 34 85.82 -15.71 77.15
C VAL A 34 85.83 -16.38 78.54
N GLY A 35 85.64 -15.60 79.62
CA GLY A 35 85.53 -16.14 80.98
C GLY A 35 86.84 -16.26 81.77
N LYS A 36 87.93 -15.60 81.35
CA LYS A 36 89.22 -15.59 82.07
C LYS A 36 89.08 -15.14 83.53
N SER A 37 88.46 -13.99 83.76
CA SER A 37 88.22 -13.47 85.10
C SER A 37 87.22 -14.32 85.89
N SER A 38 86.33 -15.04 85.19
CA SER A 38 85.36 -15.94 85.82
C SER A 38 85.99 -17.16 86.48
N ILE A 39 87.17 -17.61 86.03
CA ILE A 39 87.89 -18.74 86.65
C ILE A 39 88.40 -18.35 88.03
N ALA A 40 89.10 -17.22 88.15
CA ALA A 40 89.61 -16.74 89.44
C ALA A 40 88.46 -16.46 90.43
N GLU A 41 87.40 -15.81 89.95
CA GLU A 41 86.22 -15.51 90.75
C GLU A 41 85.47 -16.77 91.21
N ALA A 42 85.39 -17.81 90.38
CA ALA A 42 84.80 -19.08 90.78
C ALA A 42 85.58 -19.80 91.88
N VAL A 43 86.92 -19.80 91.80
CA VAL A 43 87.78 -20.35 92.86
C VAL A 43 87.55 -19.60 94.18
N ARG A 44 87.46 -18.26 94.11
CA ARG A 44 87.13 -17.44 95.29
C ARG A 44 85.76 -17.79 95.85
N LEU A 45 84.71 -17.81 95.02
CA LEU A 45 83.33 -18.11 95.46
C LEU A 45 83.19 -19.51 96.05
N LEU A 46 83.90 -20.50 95.50
CA LEU A 46 83.96 -21.86 96.04
C LEU A 46 84.43 -21.85 97.49
N ARG A 47 85.49 -21.10 97.80
CA ARG A 47 86.02 -20.94 99.17
C ARG A 47 85.09 -20.15 100.07
N THR A 48 84.60 -18.99 99.64
CA THR A 48 84.06 -17.96 100.56
C THR A 48 82.55 -17.98 100.73
N THR A 49 81.78 -18.60 99.83
CA THR A 49 80.30 -18.51 99.86
C THR A 49 79.63 -19.86 100.01
N LYS A 50 78.59 -19.96 100.85
CA LYS A 50 77.72 -21.16 100.91
C LYS A 50 76.89 -21.31 99.63
N SER A 51 76.50 -22.54 99.26
CA SER A 51 75.64 -22.79 98.09
C SER A 51 74.26 -22.13 98.19
N SER A 52 73.77 -21.94 99.42
CA SER A 52 72.54 -21.21 99.75
C SER A 52 72.69 -19.68 99.67
N SER A 53 73.91 -19.15 99.47
CA SER A 53 74.16 -17.71 99.40
C SER A 53 73.43 -17.07 98.22
N ARG A 54 72.88 -15.88 98.48
CA ARG A 54 72.27 -15.00 97.46
C ARG A 54 72.94 -13.62 97.42
N SER A 55 74.20 -13.54 97.87
CA SER A 55 75.00 -12.31 97.86
C SER A 55 75.15 -11.76 96.45
N GLN A 56 75.49 -10.47 96.33
CA GLN A 56 75.63 -9.82 95.02
C GLN A 56 76.67 -10.55 94.15
N ALA A 57 77.82 -10.92 94.72
CA ALA A 57 78.85 -11.70 94.04
C ALA A 57 78.35 -13.04 93.46
N VAL A 58 77.39 -13.71 94.12
CA VAL A 58 76.77 -14.94 93.59
C VAL A 58 75.71 -14.64 92.51
N ARG A 59 75.05 -13.48 92.57
CA ARG A 59 74.09 -13.04 91.53
C ARG A 59 74.80 -12.59 90.25
N ASP A 60 75.98 -12.00 90.38
CA ASP A 60 76.80 -11.49 89.27
C ASP A 60 77.37 -12.61 88.38
N VAL A 61 77.33 -13.84 88.87
CA VAL A 61 77.77 -15.04 88.12
C VAL A 61 76.61 -15.84 87.54
N LYS A 62 75.36 -15.37 87.71
CA LYS A 62 74.16 -16.03 87.17
C LYS A 62 74.22 -16.08 85.63
N PRO A 63 73.90 -17.23 85.01
CA PRO A 63 73.82 -17.32 83.56
C PRO A 63 72.66 -16.48 83.02
N VAL A 64 72.90 -15.76 81.91
CA VAL A 64 71.88 -14.96 81.23
C VAL A 64 71.06 -15.88 80.31
N GLY A 65 69.73 -15.72 80.29
CA GLY A 65 68.85 -16.43 79.36
C GLY A 65 68.59 -17.92 79.64
N ARG A 66 69.12 -18.49 80.74
CA ARG A 66 68.95 -19.91 81.10
C ARG A 66 68.45 -20.07 82.54
N ASP A 67 67.43 -20.91 82.77
CA ASP A 67 66.87 -21.20 84.11
C ASP A 67 67.65 -22.33 84.83
N VAL A 68 68.96 -22.12 84.98
CA VAL A 68 69.89 -23.03 85.68
C VAL A 68 70.80 -22.23 86.62
N GLY A 69 71.37 -22.90 87.63
CA GLY A 69 72.23 -22.29 88.64
C GLY A 69 73.69 -22.31 88.19
N PRO A 70 74.49 -21.27 88.46
CA PRO A 70 75.93 -21.34 88.21
C PRO A 70 76.55 -22.40 89.10
N GLU A 71 77.48 -23.17 88.53
CA GLU A 71 78.17 -24.28 89.18
C GLU A 71 79.67 -24.16 88.92
N ALA A 72 80.46 -24.43 89.96
CA ALA A 72 81.91 -24.51 89.86
C ALA A 72 82.41 -25.75 90.62
N GLU A 73 83.48 -26.34 90.11
CA GLU A 73 84.14 -27.52 90.65
C GLU A 73 85.64 -27.28 90.61
N ILE A 74 86.33 -27.62 91.70
CA ILE A 74 87.77 -27.50 91.83
C ILE A 74 88.36 -28.82 92.29
N GLU A 75 89.36 -29.29 91.55
CA GLU A 75 90.25 -30.36 91.98
C GLU A 75 91.56 -29.72 92.45
N LEU A 76 91.95 -30.01 93.69
CA LEU A 76 93.16 -29.45 94.28
C LEU A 76 93.85 -30.45 95.21
N ARG A 77 95.14 -30.23 95.41
CA ARG A 77 95.98 -30.93 96.37
C ARG A 77 96.46 -29.95 97.43
N THR A 78 96.23 -30.26 98.70
CA THR A 78 96.65 -29.39 99.80
C THR A 78 97.11 -30.20 100.99
N GLY A 79 98.33 -29.94 101.49
CA GLY A 79 99.00 -30.83 102.43
C GLY A 79 99.02 -32.29 101.92
N PRO A 80 98.57 -33.27 102.73
CA PRO A 80 98.45 -34.67 102.31
C PRO A 80 97.14 -34.99 101.53
N TYR A 81 96.26 -34.00 101.32
CA TYR A 81 94.93 -34.22 100.77
C TYR A 81 94.89 -34.05 99.25
N GLU A 82 94.19 -34.97 98.59
CA GLU A 82 93.73 -34.81 97.21
C GLU A 82 92.20 -34.76 97.24
N LEU A 83 91.58 -33.70 96.73
CA LEU A 83 90.13 -33.51 96.86
C LEU A 83 89.50 -32.85 95.64
N VAL A 84 88.23 -33.14 95.43
CA VAL A 84 87.34 -32.47 94.49
C VAL A 84 86.21 -31.81 95.28
N PHE A 85 86.05 -30.50 95.09
CA PHE A 85 85.01 -29.73 95.75
C PHE A 85 84.12 -29.04 94.73
N ARG A 86 82.81 -29.24 94.85
CA ARG A 86 81.83 -28.75 93.88
C ARG A 86 80.71 -27.99 94.55
N LYS A 87 80.30 -26.88 93.95
CA LYS A 87 79.21 -26.05 94.45
C LYS A 87 78.36 -25.51 93.32
N ARG A 88 77.04 -25.59 93.48
CA ARG A 88 76.05 -24.94 92.64
C ARG A 88 75.25 -23.94 93.48
N TRP A 89 75.05 -22.74 92.95
CA TRP A 89 74.33 -21.67 93.62
C TRP A 89 73.00 -21.35 92.93
N LEU A 90 72.14 -20.61 93.62
CA LEU A 90 70.84 -20.13 93.15
C LEU A 90 69.83 -21.26 92.85
N LYS A 91 69.85 -21.85 91.64
CA LYS A 91 68.89 -22.89 91.23
C LYS A 91 69.44 -24.26 91.62
N SER A 92 68.63 -25.03 92.36
CA SER A 92 68.99 -26.35 92.87
C SER A 92 70.36 -26.36 93.59
N PRO A 93 70.54 -25.51 94.64
CA PRO A 93 71.82 -25.32 95.29
C PRO A 93 72.35 -26.64 95.84
N MET A 94 73.66 -26.86 95.66
CA MET A 94 74.32 -28.12 95.96
C MET A 94 75.74 -27.83 96.42
N THR A 95 76.23 -28.58 97.40
CA THR A 95 77.64 -28.60 97.79
C THR A 95 78.05 -30.05 97.96
N GLU A 96 79.17 -30.44 97.37
CA GLU A 96 79.74 -31.79 97.51
C GLU A 96 81.25 -31.69 97.67
N LEU A 97 81.80 -32.52 98.55
CA LEU A 97 83.23 -32.67 98.78
C LEU A 97 83.58 -34.16 98.67
N ASP A 98 84.54 -34.48 97.81
CA ASP A 98 85.13 -35.82 97.64
C ASP A 98 86.62 -35.74 97.96
N VAL A 99 87.02 -36.21 99.15
CA VAL A 99 88.43 -36.34 99.55
C VAL A 99 88.89 -37.72 99.11
N ARG A 100 89.91 -37.79 98.26
CA ARG A 100 90.41 -39.01 97.63
C ARG A 100 91.62 -39.62 98.34
N ALA A 101 92.41 -38.77 99.00
CA ALA A 101 93.57 -39.14 99.80
C ALA A 101 93.69 -38.17 100.98
N PRO A 102 94.28 -38.58 102.14
CA PRO A 102 94.87 -39.89 102.41
C PRO A 102 93.82 -40.98 102.72
N VAL A 103 92.62 -40.61 103.18
CA VAL A 103 91.47 -41.50 103.41
C VAL A 103 90.30 -40.98 102.59
N ARG A 104 89.49 -41.89 102.03
CA ARG A 104 88.32 -41.50 101.24
C ARG A 104 87.19 -41.00 102.13
N GLU A 105 86.77 -39.75 101.92
CA GLU A 105 85.66 -39.11 102.63
C GLU A 105 84.74 -38.42 101.61
N GLN A 106 83.43 -38.56 101.77
CA GLN A 106 82.44 -37.86 100.95
C GLN A 106 81.42 -37.15 101.83
N HIS A 107 81.28 -35.85 101.62
CA HIS A 107 80.33 -35.01 102.34
C HIS A 107 79.45 -34.25 101.34
N SER A 108 78.23 -33.91 101.76
CA SER A 108 77.32 -33.06 100.98
C SER A 108 76.71 -31.95 101.84
N GLY A 109 76.17 -30.92 101.19
CA GLY A 109 75.51 -29.80 101.86
C GLY A 109 76.45 -28.95 102.72
N ASP A 110 75.95 -28.48 103.86
CA ASP A 110 76.71 -27.58 104.75
C ASP A 110 77.93 -28.28 105.38
N GLU A 111 77.86 -29.59 105.62
CA GLU A 111 78.96 -30.40 106.15
C GLU A 111 80.15 -30.41 105.17
N ALA A 112 79.88 -30.56 103.87
CA ALA A 112 80.90 -30.49 102.82
C ALA A 112 81.63 -29.13 102.81
N HIS A 113 80.88 -28.04 103.00
CA HIS A 113 81.48 -26.70 103.03
C HIS A 113 82.35 -26.49 104.27
N GLN A 114 81.89 -26.92 105.44
CA GLN A 114 82.65 -26.81 106.69
C GLN A 114 83.91 -27.67 106.66
N ARG A 115 83.82 -28.92 106.17
CA ARG A 115 84.97 -29.82 106.03
C ARG A 115 86.00 -29.25 105.06
N PHE A 116 85.57 -28.70 103.93
CA PHE A 116 86.48 -28.06 102.97
C PHE A 116 87.19 -26.83 103.57
N ALA A 117 86.48 -25.99 104.33
CA ALA A 117 87.08 -24.83 104.99
C ALA A 117 88.14 -25.25 106.02
N ALA A 118 87.85 -26.26 106.85
CA ALA A 118 88.80 -26.80 107.83
C ALA A 118 90.06 -27.38 107.18
N LEU A 119 89.93 -28.11 106.05
CA LEU A 119 91.08 -28.65 105.31
C LEU A 119 91.99 -27.54 104.75
N LEU A 120 91.42 -26.41 104.31
CA LEU A 120 92.21 -25.27 103.84
C LEU A 120 92.94 -24.57 104.99
N GLU A 121 92.26 -24.34 106.12
CA GLU A 121 92.87 -23.68 107.30
C GLU A 121 94.03 -24.51 107.89
N GLU A 122 93.95 -25.84 107.83
CA GLU A 122 95.01 -26.75 108.28
C GLU A 122 96.26 -26.72 107.38
N THR A 123 96.09 -26.55 106.06
CA THR A 123 97.13 -26.87 105.08
C THR A 123 97.62 -25.68 104.24
N VAL A 124 96.96 -24.54 104.37
CA VAL A 124 97.24 -23.33 103.59
C VAL A 124 97.27 -22.15 104.55
N ASP A 125 98.26 -21.28 104.37
CA ASP A 125 98.19 -19.92 104.90
C ASP A 125 97.14 -19.16 104.07
N VAL A 126 95.90 -19.17 104.55
CA VAL A 126 94.75 -18.56 103.86
C VAL A 126 94.94 -17.03 103.74
N ASP A 127 95.64 -16.41 104.69
CA ASP A 127 95.94 -14.97 104.68
C ASP A 127 96.96 -14.63 103.58
N LEU A 128 98.00 -15.45 103.40
CA LEU A 128 98.96 -15.30 102.31
C LEU A 128 98.31 -15.56 100.94
N TRP A 129 97.44 -16.56 100.84
CA TRP A 129 96.68 -16.82 99.61
C TRP A 129 95.84 -15.60 99.23
N GLU A 130 95.13 -15.01 100.18
CA GLU A 130 94.28 -13.85 99.96
C GLU A 130 95.09 -12.61 99.56
N ALA A 131 96.24 -12.38 100.19
CA ALA A 131 97.13 -11.26 99.87
C ALA A 131 97.76 -11.36 98.47
N LEU A 132 97.90 -12.57 97.92
CA LEU A 132 98.45 -12.80 96.57
C LEU A 132 97.37 -12.81 95.47
N GLU A 133 96.09 -12.75 95.82
CA GLU A 133 94.98 -12.76 94.87
C GLU A 133 94.66 -11.34 94.37
N VAL A 134 95.39 -10.87 93.35
CA VAL A 134 95.17 -9.55 92.73
C VAL A 134 94.08 -9.62 91.67
N VAL A 135 92.96 -8.93 91.90
CA VAL A 135 91.83 -8.85 90.96
C VAL A 135 91.94 -7.59 90.09
N GLN A 136 91.72 -7.72 88.79
CA GLN A 136 91.68 -6.60 87.85
C GLN A 136 90.52 -5.65 88.20
N GLY A 137 90.83 -4.50 88.81
CA GLY A 137 89.85 -3.48 89.20
C GLY A 137 89.95 -2.97 90.65
N GLU A 138 90.74 -3.62 91.49
CA GLU A 138 91.22 -3.03 92.75
C GLU A 138 92.55 -2.31 92.50
N SER A 139 92.77 -1.15 93.14
CA SER A 139 94.04 -0.41 93.02
C SER A 139 95.21 -1.34 93.36
N LEU A 140 96.26 -1.31 92.54
CA LEU A 140 97.58 -1.89 92.83
C LEU A 140 98.25 -1.12 93.98
N ASP A 141 97.60 -1.07 95.15
CA ASP A 141 98.33 -0.76 96.37
C ASP A 141 99.34 -1.87 96.57
N GLN A 142 100.57 -1.50 96.95
CA GLN A 142 101.65 -2.44 97.25
C GLN A 142 101.05 -3.58 98.08
N PRO A 143 101.15 -4.86 97.63
CA PRO A 143 100.77 -5.96 98.50
C PRO A 143 101.52 -5.73 99.80
N SER A 144 100.83 -5.76 100.94
CA SER A 144 101.45 -5.48 102.24
C SER A 144 102.31 -6.69 102.64
N LEU A 145 103.34 -6.96 101.84
CA LEU A 145 104.37 -7.98 102.06
C LEU A 145 105.08 -7.73 103.41
N ALA A 146 105.01 -6.49 103.92
CA ALA A 146 105.44 -6.07 105.24
C ALA A 146 104.70 -6.74 106.41
N ARG A 147 103.61 -7.47 106.19
CA ARG A 147 102.92 -8.27 107.23
C ARG A 147 103.24 -9.77 107.16
N ILE A 148 104.13 -10.19 106.24
CA ILE A 148 104.48 -11.60 106.03
C ILE A 148 105.64 -11.97 106.96
N SER A 149 105.29 -12.64 108.07
CA SER A 149 106.21 -13.06 109.13
C SER A 149 107.30 -14.04 108.67
N SER A 150 107.09 -14.76 107.58
CA SER A 150 108.07 -15.71 107.00
C SER A 150 109.18 -15.02 106.20
N LEU A 151 108.98 -13.81 105.66
CA LEU A 151 109.97 -13.11 104.83
C LEU A 151 111.05 -12.40 105.67
N HIS A 152 110.69 -11.88 106.84
CA HIS A 152 111.62 -11.21 107.77
C HIS A 152 112.75 -12.13 108.26
N ARG A 153 112.50 -13.44 108.39
CA ARG A 153 113.46 -14.38 108.99
C ARG A 153 114.62 -14.77 108.06
N ALA A 154 114.52 -14.50 106.76
CA ALA A 154 115.50 -14.94 105.77
C ALA A 154 116.58 -13.88 105.43
N LEU A 155 116.37 -12.60 105.78
CA LEU A 155 117.25 -11.49 105.39
C LEU A 155 118.35 -11.15 106.41
N ASP A 156 118.18 -11.48 107.69
CA ASP A 156 119.09 -11.03 108.76
C ASP A 156 120.39 -11.86 108.92
N ASP A 157 120.55 -12.99 108.22
CA ASP A 157 121.55 -14.03 108.58
C ASP A 157 122.89 -13.99 107.79
N SER A 158 123.21 -12.94 107.01
CA SER A 158 124.25 -13.07 105.95
C SER A 158 125.34 -11.99 105.76
N THR A 159 125.64 -11.05 106.66
CA THR A 159 126.76 -10.10 106.41
C THR A 159 127.67 -9.76 107.61
N GLY A 160 128.98 -9.99 107.43
CA GLY A 160 130.07 -9.57 108.32
C GLY A 160 131.37 -9.27 107.54
N ALA A 161 132.07 -8.20 107.96
CA ALA A 161 133.36 -7.65 107.48
C ALA A 161 133.34 -6.81 106.18
N ALA A 162 133.26 -5.48 106.37
CA ALA A 162 133.42 -4.43 105.38
C ALA A 162 134.90 -4.28 104.94
N GLY A 163 135.14 -4.34 103.63
CA GLY A 163 136.45 -4.15 103.01
C GLY A 163 136.47 -4.42 101.50
N ASP A 164 135.43 -5.05 100.94
CA ASP A 164 135.37 -5.49 99.53
C ASP A 164 134.22 -4.84 98.71
N HIS A 165 133.55 -3.83 99.27
CA HIS A 165 132.49 -3.09 98.55
C HIS A 165 133.05 -2.16 97.46
N ASP A 166 134.20 -1.52 97.70
CA ASP A 166 134.72 -0.49 96.76
C ASP A 166 135.22 -1.10 95.44
N ALA A 167 135.79 -2.31 95.47
CA ALA A 167 136.26 -2.99 94.26
C ALA A 167 135.11 -3.50 93.38
N LEU A 168 134.04 -4.03 94.00
CA LEU A 168 132.82 -4.43 93.31
C LEU A 168 132.12 -3.21 92.70
N MET A 169 131.99 -2.12 93.46
CA MET A 169 131.37 -0.89 92.96
C MET A 169 132.14 -0.28 91.79
N ALA A 170 133.47 -0.26 91.82
CA ALA A 170 134.28 0.22 90.70
C ALA A 170 134.13 -0.65 89.43
N ALA A 171 134.00 -1.97 89.58
CA ALA A 171 133.75 -2.87 88.46
C ALA A 171 132.34 -2.69 87.88
N VAL A 172 131.34 -2.48 88.75
CA VAL A 172 129.97 -2.15 88.35
C VAL A 172 129.91 -0.80 87.62
N ASP A 173 130.60 0.23 88.13
CA ASP A 173 130.64 1.56 87.51
C ASP A 173 131.34 1.52 86.15
N ALA A 174 132.45 0.78 86.01
CA ALA A 174 133.14 0.63 84.73
C ALA A 174 132.30 -0.11 83.67
N GLU A 175 131.51 -1.12 84.06
CA GLU A 175 130.59 -1.82 83.16
C GLU A 175 129.35 -0.97 82.85
N TYR A 176 128.86 -0.21 83.84
CA TYR A 176 127.77 0.74 83.67
C TYR A 176 128.16 1.84 82.68
N GLU A 177 129.35 2.43 82.81
CA GLU A 177 129.85 3.51 81.94
C GLU A 177 130.10 3.09 80.48
N LYS A 178 130.29 1.78 80.22
CA LYS A 178 130.37 1.26 78.84
C LYS A 178 129.06 1.42 78.08
N HIS A 179 127.93 1.30 78.79
CA HIS A 179 126.59 1.26 78.17
C HIS A 179 125.75 2.49 78.47
N LEU A 180 125.98 3.14 79.61
CA LEU A 180 125.18 4.24 80.14
C LEU A 180 126.09 5.40 80.55
N THR A 181 125.64 6.63 80.31
CA THR A 181 126.25 7.81 80.90
C THR A 181 126.00 7.84 82.41
N VAL A 182 126.78 8.64 83.16
CA VAL A 182 126.55 8.92 84.60
C VAL A 182 125.10 9.35 84.92
N SER A 183 124.39 9.93 83.94
CA SER A 183 122.97 10.33 84.05
C SER A 183 121.95 9.23 83.71
N GLY A 184 122.41 7.99 83.45
CA GLY A 184 121.58 6.85 83.05
C GLY A 184 121.09 6.86 81.60
N LYS A 185 121.62 7.74 80.74
CA LYS A 185 121.31 7.73 79.30
C LYS A 185 122.17 6.72 78.53
N PRO A 186 121.63 5.97 77.57
CA PRO A 186 122.41 5.07 76.71
C PRO A 186 123.58 5.76 76.00
N ARG A 187 124.73 5.08 75.88
CA ARG A 187 125.92 5.52 75.13
C ARG A 187 126.54 4.36 74.32
N GLY A 188 127.36 4.69 73.33
CA GLY A 188 128.14 3.71 72.57
C GLY A 188 127.26 2.72 71.81
N ASP A 189 127.63 1.44 71.86
CA ASP A 189 126.91 0.36 71.19
C ASP A 189 125.48 0.20 71.73
N TYR A 190 125.25 0.46 73.01
CA TYR A 190 123.91 0.36 73.61
C TYR A 190 122.95 1.41 73.06
N ALA A 191 123.41 2.66 72.87
CA ALA A 191 122.61 3.70 72.22
C ALA A 191 122.31 3.37 70.74
N GLN A 192 123.27 2.78 70.03
CA GLN A 192 123.10 2.37 68.63
C GLN A 192 122.07 1.23 68.50
N VAL A 193 122.12 0.24 69.38
CA VAL A 193 121.14 -0.86 69.40
C VAL A 193 119.74 -0.34 69.71
N ILE A 194 119.58 0.56 70.70
CA ILE A 194 118.27 1.17 71.00
C ILE A 194 117.73 1.98 69.82
N ALA A 195 118.57 2.82 69.20
CA ALA A 195 118.17 3.58 68.02
C ALA A 195 117.78 2.65 66.85
N ARG A 196 118.51 1.54 66.68
CA ARG A 196 118.22 0.53 65.67
C ARG A 196 116.92 -0.22 65.94
N ILE A 197 116.61 -0.53 67.20
CA ILE A 197 115.32 -1.13 67.59
C ILE A 197 114.19 -0.16 67.23
N ALA A 198 114.29 1.11 67.63
CA ALA A 198 113.26 2.11 67.33
C ALA A 198 113.04 2.30 65.82
N ASP A 199 114.12 2.33 65.03
CA ASP A 199 114.06 2.40 63.56
C ASP A 199 113.40 1.14 62.95
N LEU A 200 113.79 -0.05 63.41
CA LEU A 200 113.20 -1.31 62.96
C LEU A 200 111.72 -1.44 63.37
N GLU A 201 111.33 -0.97 64.55
CA GLU A 201 109.95 -0.92 65.01
C GLU A 201 109.11 0.03 64.14
N ALA A 202 109.63 1.23 63.83
CA ALA A 202 108.98 2.17 62.94
C ALA A 202 108.84 1.60 61.51
N GLN A 203 109.85 0.92 60.99
CA GLN A 203 109.79 0.24 59.69
C GLN A 203 108.78 -0.92 59.71
N ALA A 204 108.76 -1.73 60.77
CA ALA A 204 107.79 -2.80 60.93
C ALA A 204 106.36 -2.26 60.96
N GLU A 205 106.11 -1.15 61.66
CA GLU A 205 104.78 -0.53 61.71
C GLU A 205 104.36 0.07 60.36
N ALA A 206 105.28 0.74 59.65
CA ALA A 206 105.02 1.22 58.30
C ALA A 206 104.70 0.08 57.32
N LEU A 207 105.42 -1.05 57.42
CA LEU A 207 105.15 -2.24 56.61
C LEU A 207 103.81 -2.90 56.97
N ARG A 208 103.45 -2.97 58.26
CA ARG A 208 102.13 -3.47 58.70
C ARG A 208 101.00 -2.59 58.20
N SER A 209 101.14 -1.27 58.28
CA SER A 209 100.15 -0.31 57.77
C SER A 209 99.94 -0.47 56.26
N ARG A 210 101.04 -0.59 55.49
CA ARG A 210 100.98 -0.88 54.05
C ARG A 210 100.35 -2.24 53.73
N SER A 211 100.62 -3.27 54.53
CA SER A 211 99.99 -4.59 54.39
C SER A 211 98.48 -4.47 54.61
N ALA A 212 98.04 -3.81 55.68
CA ALA A 212 96.63 -3.61 55.98
C ALA A 212 95.90 -2.75 54.93
N GLU A 213 96.59 -1.83 54.27
CA GLU A 213 96.05 -1.10 53.11
C GLU A 213 95.91 -2.01 51.88
N MET A 214 96.90 -2.86 51.60
CA MET A 214 96.82 -3.85 50.52
C MET A 214 95.70 -4.86 50.77
N ASP A 215 95.56 -5.35 52.00
CA ASP A 215 94.49 -6.28 52.39
C ASP A 215 93.11 -5.65 52.13
N ARG A 216 92.93 -4.36 52.50
CA ARG A 216 91.70 -3.61 52.18
C ARG A 216 91.47 -3.47 50.67
N TYR A 217 92.49 -3.17 49.88
CA TYR A 217 92.34 -3.12 48.42
C TYR A 217 91.97 -4.46 47.80
N VAL A 218 92.49 -5.57 48.34
CA VAL A 218 92.13 -6.93 47.89
C VAL A 218 90.67 -7.23 48.25
N GLU A 219 90.23 -6.87 49.47
CA GLU A 219 88.84 -7.02 49.89
C GLU A 219 87.87 -6.19 49.04
N ASP A 220 88.20 -4.91 48.80
CA ASP A 220 87.42 -4.00 47.96
C ASP A 220 87.38 -4.50 46.51
N HIS A 221 88.49 -4.98 45.97
CA HIS A 221 88.52 -5.57 44.64
C HIS A 221 87.61 -6.81 44.55
N ALA A 222 87.69 -7.71 45.52
CA ALA A 222 86.82 -8.89 45.56
C ALA A 222 85.32 -8.53 45.76
N ALA A 223 85.02 -7.44 46.47
CA ALA A 223 83.66 -6.92 46.58
C ALA A 223 83.18 -6.33 45.24
N ASN A 224 84.01 -5.52 44.58
CA ASN A 224 83.71 -4.89 43.30
C ASN A 224 83.58 -5.92 42.17
N GLU A 225 84.41 -6.96 42.13
CA GLU A 225 84.27 -8.04 41.14
C GLU A 225 82.93 -8.78 41.30
N ARG A 226 82.51 -9.07 42.54
CA ARG A 226 81.20 -9.69 42.82
C ARG A 226 80.05 -8.79 42.37
N GLU A 227 80.13 -7.50 42.65
CA GLU A 227 79.09 -6.55 42.25
C GLU A 227 79.06 -6.35 40.73
N HIS A 228 80.22 -6.25 40.09
CA HIS A 228 80.33 -6.19 38.63
C HIS A 228 79.74 -7.44 37.97
N ALA A 229 80.03 -8.64 38.48
CA ALA A 229 79.46 -9.88 37.98
C ALA A 229 77.92 -9.90 38.14
N ARG A 230 77.40 -9.44 39.28
CA ARG A 230 75.96 -9.31 39.55
C ARG A 230 75.28 -8.35 38.58
N LEU A 231 75.84 -7.15 38.42
CA LEU A 231 75.29 -6.12 37.52
C LEU A 231 75.40 -6.54 36.05
N SER A 232 76.50 -7.20 35.66
CA SER A 232 76.66 -7.74 34.30
C SER A 232 75.58 -8.77 33.98
N THR A 233 75.30 -9.69 34.93
CA THR A 233 74.22 -10.67 34.77
C THR A 233 72.86 -9.98 34.65
N LEU A 234 72.59 -9.01 35.53
CA LEU A 234 71.33 -8.27 35.50
C LEU A 234 71.15 -7.47 34.20
N SER A 235 72.23 -6.89 33.66
CA SER A 235 72.20 -6.17 32.38
C SER A 235 71.87 -7.11 31.22
N ILE A 236 72.48 -8.30 31.17
CA ILE A 236 72.20 -9.30 30.13
C ILE A 236 70.72 -9.73 30.20
N ASP A 237 70.20 -9.98 31.40
CA ASP A 237 68.81 -10.37 31.60
C ASP A 237 67.84 -9.25 31.23
N ALA A 238 68.13 -8.00 31.61
CA ALA A 238 67.33 -6.83 31.26
C ALA A 238 67.30 -6.60 29.75
N ASP A 239 68.45 -6.71 29.06
CA ASP A 239 68.53 -6.61 27.60
C ASP A 239 67.74 -7.75 26.91
N ALA A 240 67.78 -8.96 27.47
CA ALA A 240 66.99 -10.07 26.97
C ALA A 240 65.48 -9.85 27.18
N GLN A 241 65.07 -9.24 28.30
CA GLN A 241 63.67 -8.87 28.54
C GLN A 241 63.20 -7.75 27.60
N LEU A 242 64.04 -6.73 27.38
CA LEU A 242 63.75 -5.64 26.45
C LEU A 242 63.54 -6.16 25.04
N ARG A 243 64.46 -6.99 24.52
CA ARG A 243 64.33 -7.60 23.19
C ARG A 243 63.03 -8.40 23.04
N ARG A 244 62.68 -9.23 24.04
CA ARG A 244 61.41 -9.97 24.02
C ARG A 244 60.18 -9.05 24.01
N ALA A 245 60.24 -7.94 24.73
CA ALA A 245 59.15 -6.97 24.74
C ALA A 245 59.03 -6.23 23.41
N GLU A 246 60.14 -5.83 22.80
CA GLU A 246 60.21 -5.21 21.47
C GLU A 246 59.66 -6.15 20.39
N ASP A 247 60.07 -7.43 20.40
CA ASP A 247 59.55 -8.45 19.49
C ASP A 247 58.04 -8.66 19.66
N ALA A 248 57.56 -8.68 20.91
CA ALA A 248 56.13 -8.82 21.20
C ALA A 248 55.31 -7.61 20.72
N VAL A 249 55.84 -6.39 20.86
CA VAL A 249 55.20 -5.17 20.33
C VAL A 249 55.15 -5.20 18.81
N ALA A 250 56.25 -5.56 18.14
CA ALA A 250 56.29 -5.68 16.69
C ALA A 250 55.30 -6.74 16.15
N ALA A 251 55.18 -7.87 16.86
CA ALA A 251 54.18 -8.89 16.54
C ALA A 251 52.74 -8.38 16.74
N LEU A 252 52.49 -7.63 17.82
CA LEU A 252 51.18 -7.04 18.09
C LEU A 252 50.78 -6.00 17.03
N ASP A 253 51.72 -5.15 16.60
CA ASP A 253 51.46 -4.15 15.56
C ASP A 253 51.17 -4.83 14.21
N THR A 254 51.88 -5.92 13.88
CA THR A 254 51.56 -6.75 12.72
C THR A 254 50.14 -7.33 12.81
N LEU A 255 49.72 -7.80 13.99
CA LEU A 255 48.36 -8.31 14.19
C LEU A 255 47.30 -7.19 14.10
N ARG A 256 47.56 -6.01 14.65
CA ARG A 256 46.69 -4.83 14.53
C ARG A 256 46.49 -4.41 13.07
N ASP A 257 47.57 -4.39 12.29
CA ASP A 257 47.49 -4.07 10.86
C ASP A 257 46.75 -5.14 10.05
N ARG A 258 46.84 -6.41 10.44
CA ARG A 258 46.04 -7.49 9.83
C ARG A 258 44.57 -7.36 10.20
N LEU A 259 44.26 -7.06 11.46
CA LEU A 259 42.89 -6.84 11.93
C LEU A 259 42.25 -5.67 11.20
N ARG A 260 42.92 -4.51 11.16
CA ARG A 260 42.43 -3.32 10.44
C ARG A 260 42.14 -3.61 8.96
N ARG A 261 43.05 -4.30 8.27
CA ARG A 261 42.84 -4.72 6.87
C ARG A 261 41.67 -5.68 6.71
N ALA A 262 41.47 -6.60 7.66
CA ALA A 262 40.34 -7.51 7.64
C ALA A 262 39.01 -6.77 7.88
N GLU A 263 38.98 -5.83 8.82
CA GLU A 263 37.81 -4.99 9.10
C GLU A 263 37.44 -4.12 7.88
N GLU A 264 38.42 -3.45 7.26
CA GLU A 264 38.22 -2.68 6.02
C GLU A 264 37.69 -3.57 4.89
N ALA A 265 38.21 -4.80 4.75
CA ALA A 265 37.75 -5.75 3.74
C ALA A 265 36.32 -6.24 3.99
N VAL A 266 35.95 -6.50 5.25
CA VAL A 266 34.58 -6.87 5.63
C VAL A 266 33.63 -5.73 5.34
N GLU A 267 33.96 -4.49 5.73
CA GLU A 267 33.10 -3.33 5.48
C GLU A 267 32.88 -3.11 3.98
N LEU A 268 33.92 -3.25 3.16
CA LEU A 268 33.81 -3.18 1.71
C LEU A 268 32.91 -4.30 1.15
N ALA A 269 33.08 -5.53 1.63
CA ALA A 269 32.27 -6.67 1.22
C ALA A 269 30.79 -6.52 1.61
N GLU A 270 30.50 -6.01 2.81
CA GLU A 270 29.13 -5.74 3.27
C GLU A 270 28.46 -4.65 2.43
N ARG A 271 29.17 -3.55 2.13
CA ARG A 271 28.66 -2.50 1.23
C ARG A 271 28.38 -3.04 -0.17
N ALA A 272 29.29 -3.84 -0.72
CA ALA A 272 29.11 -4.49 -2.02
C ALA A 272 27.93 -5.47 -2.01
N HIS A 273 27.78 -6.27 -0.95
CA HIS A 273 26.66 -7.18 -0.77
C HIS A 273 25.33 -6.44 -0.71
N LEU A 274 25.22 -5.38 0.11
CA LEU A 274 24.02 -4.59 0.23
C LEU A 274 23.63 -3.92 -1.10
N HIS A 275 24.61 -3.43 -1.86
CA HIS A 275 24.38 -2.90 -3.20
C HIS A 275 23.88 -3.99 -4.15
N ALA A 276 24.52 -5.16 -4.18
CA ALA A 276 24.10 -6.28 -5.03
C ALA A 276 22.69 -6.78 -4.68
N VAL A 277 22.31 -6.80 -3.40
CA VAL A 277 20.94 -7.14 -2.96
C VAL A 277 19.94 -6.11 -3.47
N ARG A 278 20.22 -4.81 -3.34
CA ARG A 278 19.35 -3.73 -3.87
C ARG A 278 19.19 -3.82 -5.38
N GLU A 279 20.27 -4.07 -6.13
CA GLU A 279 20.22 -4.25 -7.59
C GLU A 279 19.41 -5.49 -7.98
N ARG A 280 19.58 -6.61 -7.25
CA ARG A 280 18.79 -7.82 -7.47
C ARG A 280 17.30 -7.58 -7.24
N ASP A 281 16.95 -6.92 -6.14
CA ASP A 281 15.57 -6.65 -5.76
C ASP A 281 14.92 -5.64 -6.72
N GLY A 282 15.67 -4.60 -7.12
CA GLY A 282 15.27 -3.65 -8.17
C GLY A 282 15.03 -4.34 -9.51
N ARG A 283 15.93 -5.24 -9.94
CA ARG A 283 15.76 -6.05 -11.15
C ARG A 283 14.52 -6.94 -11.05
N SER A 284 14.28 -7.58 -9.90
CA SER A 284 13.11 -8.43 -9.69
C SER A 284 11.81 -7.63 -9.81
N ALA A 285 11.77 -6.42 -9.26
CA ALA A 285 10.62 -5.52 -9.38
C ALA A 285 10.37 -5.10 -10.85
N LEU A 286 11.42 -4.73 -11.59
CA LEU A 286 11.33 -4.38 -13.00
C LEU A 286 10.85 -5.56 -13.86
N VAL A 287 11.31 -6.79 -13.58
CA VAL A 287 10.84 -7.99 -14.30
C VAL A 287 9.36 -8.25 -14.02
N ALA A 288 8.92 -8.12 -12.76
CA ALA A 288 7.51 -8.28 -12.40
C ALA A 288 6.63 -7.22 -13.08
N GLU A 289 7.09 -5.96 -13.11
CA GLU A 289 6.39 -4.87 -13.78
C GLU A 289 6.32 -5.09 -15.30
N ALA A 290 7.41 -5.51 -15.93
CA ALA A 290 7.45 -5.84 -17.36
C ALA A 290 6.47 -6.97 -17.71
N ALA A 291 6.41 -8.03 -16.89
CA ALA A 291 5.47 -9.13 -17.06
C ALA A 291 4.01 -8.66 -16.91
N ALA A 292 3.71 -7.83 -15.90
CA ALA A 292 2.37 -7.27 -15.70
C ALA A 292 1.95 -6.37 -16.89
N ARG A 293 2.85 -5.50 -17.37
CA ARG A 293 2.61 -4.66 -18.55
C ARG A 293 2.41 -5.49 -19.81
N ALA A 294 3.20 -6.54 -20.03
CA ALA A 294 3.04 -7.44 -21.17
C ALA A 294 1.67 -8.14 -21.15
N SER A 295 1.23 -8.62 -19.99
CA SER A 295 -0.11 -9.20 -19.81
C SER A 295 -1.22 -8.18 -20.10
N ALA A 296 -1.10 -6.95 -19.59
CA ALA A 296 -2.05 -5.88 -19.84
C ALA A 296 -2.15 -5.52 -21.33
N VAL A 297 -1.01 -5.50 -22.04
CA VAL A 297 -0.98 -5.28 -23.50
C VAL A 297 -1.72 -6.38 -24.25
N GLU A 298 -1.56 -7.66 -23.90
CA GLU A 298 -2.30 -8.75 -24.54
C GLU A 298 -3.82 -8.68 -24.29
N VAL A 299 -4.22 -8.29 -23.07
CA VAL A 299 -5.64 -8.04 -22.75
C VAL A 299 -6.19 -6.89 -23.60
N LEU A 300 -5.46 -5.78 -23.69
CA LEU A 300 -5.86 -4.62 -24.49
C LEU A 300 -5.89 -4.94 -25.99
N ARG A 301 -4.95 -5.74 -26.49
CA ARG A 301 -4.94 -6.21 -27.89
C ARG A 301 -6.17 -7.05 -28.20
N THR A 302 -6.52 -7.99 -27.32
CA THR A 302 -7.74 -8.80 -27.48
C THR A 302 -8.98 -7.92 -27.49
N ARG A 303 -9.12 -7.04 -26.50
CA ARG A 303 -10.25 -6.10 -26.43
C ARG A 303 -10.34 -5.17 -27.64
N SER A 304 -9.20 -4.72 -28.17
CA SER A 304 -9.14 -3.89 -29.38
C SER A 304 -9.62 -4.65 -30.62
N ARG A 305 -9.26 -5.94 -30.77
CA ARG A 305 -9.78 -6.80 -31.85
C ARG A 305 -11.28 -6.99 -31.72
N ASP A 306 -11.78 -7.30 -30.52
CA ASP A 306 -13.21 -7.51 -30.27
C ASP A 306 -14.03 -6.25 -30.61
N VAL A 307 -13.57 -5.07 -30.17
CA VAL A 307 -14.21 -3.79 -30.49
C VAL A 307 -14.17 -3.48 -31.98
N SER A 308 -13.05 -3.78 -32.66
CA SER A 308 -12.93 -3.57 -34.11
C SER A 308 -13.90 -4.46 -34.89
N SER A 309 -13.98 -5.76 -34.54
CA SER A 309 -14.93 -6.69 -35.14
C SER A 309 -16.38 -6.25 -34.89
N ALA A 310 -16.73 -5.87 -33.65
CA ALA A 310 -18.07 -5.40 -33.33
C ALA A 310 -18.44 -4.11 -34.09
N HIS A 311 -17.46 -3.23 -34.33
CA HIS A 311 -17.64 -2.03 -35.12
C HIS A 311 -17.85 -2.33 -36.61
N GLU A 312 -17.10 -3.27 -37.18
CA GLU A 312 -17.30 -3.76 -38.55
C GLU A 312 -18.69 -4.39 -38.74
N ASP A 313 -19.12 -5.24 -37.79
CA ASP A 313 -20.47 -5.84 -37.80
C ASP A 313 -21.57 -4.78 -37.67
N ALA A 314 -21.37 -3.76 -36.84
CA ALA A 314 -22.31 -2.65 -36.71
C ALA A 314 -22.40 -1.83 -38.00
N ARG A 315 -21.28 -1.55 -38.66
CA ARG A 315 -21.26 -0.89 -39.98
C ARG A 315 -21.94 -1.74 -41.06
N GLY A 316 -21.72 -3.05 -41.07
CA GLY A 316 -22.40 -3.96 -41.98
C GLY A 316 -23.92 -3.87 -41.83
N ARG A 317 -24.41 -3.97 -40.59
CA ARG A 317 -25.85 -3.83 -40.28
C ARG A 317 -26.41 -2.45 -40.63
N GLU A 318 -25.66 -1.38 -40.39
CA GLU A 318 -26.08 -0.03 -40.78
C GLU A 318 -26.23 0.09 -42.31
N SER A 319 -25.25 -0.43 -43.06
CA SER A 319 -25.27 -0.41 -44.53
C SER A 319 -26.46 -1.21 -45.08
N GLU A 320 -26.71 -2.41 -44.53
CA GLU A 320 -27.85 -3.24 -44.92
C GLU A 320 -29.18 -2.54 -44.60
N ALA A 321 -29.32 -1.97 -43.40
CA ALA A 321 -30.51 -1.22 -43.02
C ALA A 321 -30.76 0.00 -43.91
N ARG A 322 -29.70 0.73 -44.32
CA ARG A 322 -29.80 1.84 -45.29
C ARG A 322 -30.27 1.37 -46.66
N LEU A 323 -29.78 0.24 -47.15
CA LEU A 323 -30.21 -0.33 -48.43
C LEU A 323 -31.69 -0.77 -48.38
N LEU A 324 -32.09 -1.45 -47.30
CA LEU A 324 -33.48 -1.84 -47.07
C LEU A 324 -34.41 -0.62 -46.96
N ALA A 325 -33.98 0.44 -46.26
CA ALA A 325 -34.75 1.68 -46.17
C ALA A 325 -34.88 2.38 -47.54
N ALA A 326 -33.80 2.44 -48.33
CA ALA A 326 -33.83 3.04 -49.67
C ALA A 326 -34.77 2.27 -50.62
N THR A 327 -34.68 0.94 -50.62
CA THR A 327 -35.56 0.08 -51.43
C THR A 327 -37.02 0.16 -50.98
N ALA A 328 -37.29 0.21 -49.68
CA ALA A 328 -38.65 0.43 -49.15
C ALA A 328 -39.20 1.81 -49.55
N ALA A 329 -38.36 2.85 -49.50
CA ALA A 329 -38.75 4.19 -49.92
C ALA A 329 -39.10 4.27 -51.41
N GLU A 330 -38.32 3.61 -52.28
CA GLU A 330 -38.66 3.53 -53.71
C GLU A 330 -39.95 2.75 -53.96
N ARG A 331 -40.14 1.59 -53.33
CA ARG A 331 -41.41 0.84 -53.43
C ARG A 331 -42.60 1.67 -52.96
N ALA A 332 -42.44 2.46 -51.90
CA ALA A 332 -43.50 3.36 -51.42
C ALA A 332 -43.79 4.48 -52.43
N ARG A 333 -42.77 5.05 -53.08
CA ARG A 333 -42.93 6.05 -54.15
C ARG A 333 -43.64 5.45 -55.37
N GLU A 334 -43.25 4.25 -55.79
CA GLU A 334 -43.88 3.52 -56.89
C GLU A 334 -45.35 3.20 -56.57
N ALA A 335 -45.63 2.67 -55.38
CA ALA A 335 -46.98 2.39 -54.92
C ALA A 335 -47.85 3.66 -54.87
N ARG A 336 -47.29 4.78 -54.39
CA ARG A 336 -47.96 6.09 -54.40
C ARG A 336 -48.29 6.54 -55.83
N ARG A 337 -47.33 6.48 -56.75
CA ARG A 337 -47.54 6.84 -58.17
C ARG A 337 -48.60 5.94 -58.82
N ALA A 338 -48.57 4.64 -58.54
CA ALA A 338 -49.56 3.68 -59.04
C ALA A 338 -50.96 3.99 -58.49
N ALA A 339 -51.07 4.30 -57.19
CA ALA A 339 -52.32 4.72 -56.56
C ALA A 339 -52.85 6.03 -57.17
N ASP A 340 -52.01 7.06 -57.31
CA ASP A 340 -52.40 8.34 -57.91
C ASP A 340 -52.86 8.16 -59.36
N THR A 341 -52.17 7.30 -60.13
CA THR A 341 -52.56 6.94 -61.51
C THR A 341 -53.90 6.20 -61.54
N ALA A 342 -54.11 5.23 -60.65
CA ALA A 342 -55.37 4.49 -60.56
C ALA A 342 -56.54 5.41 -60.15
N THR A 343 -56.32 6.32 -59.21
CA THR A 343 -57.30 7.35 -58.82
C THR A 343 -57.63 8.25 -60.01
N ALA A 344 -56.63 8.74 -60.74
CA ALA A 344 -56.87 9.56 -61.94
C ALA A 344 -57.66 8.81 -63.02
N GLN A 345 -57.34 7.52 -63.27
CA GLN A 345 -58.09 6.68 -64.20
C GLN A 345 -59.55 6.46 -63.76
N LEU A 346 -59.77 6.25 -62.46
CA LEU A 346 -61.11 6.07 -61.90
C LEU A 346 -61.94 7.36 -61.98
N THR A 347 -61.34 8.52 -61.70
CA THR A 347 -61.97 9.83 -61.90
C THR A 347 -62.36 10.01 -63.37
N ARG A 348 -61.44 9.76 -64.31
CA ARG A 348 -61.74 9.84 -65.75
C ARG A 348 -62.90 8.94 -66.16
N ARG A 349 -62.92 7.68 -65.70
CA ARG A 349 -64.03 6.75 -66.00
C ARG A 349 -65.37 7.22 -65.41
N ARG A 350 -65.36 7.82 -64.21
CA ARG A 350 -66.57 8.40 -63.61
C ARG A 350 -67.06 9.61 -64.40
N ASP A 351 -66.16 10.52 -64.74
CA ASP A 351 -66.47 11.71 -65.54
C ASP A 351 -67.01 11.31 -66.92
N ASP A 352 -66.44 10.29 -67.56
CA ASP A 352 -66.93 9.76 -68.84
C ASP A 352 -68.33 9.12 -68.72
N ALA A 353 -68.59 8.35 -67.67
CA ALA A 353 -69.91 7.75 -67.44
C ALA A 353 -70.98 8.82 -67.12
N GLU A 354 -70.63 9.83 -66.33
CA GLU A 354 -71.50 10.99 -66.05
C GLU A 354 -71.76 11.77 -67.34
N ARG A 355 -70.72 12.02 -68.14
CA ARG A 355 -70.83 12.69 -69.44
C ARG A 355 -71.75 11.93 -70.40
N GLN A 356 -71.62 10.61 -70.52
CA GLN A 356 -72.51 9.80 -71.36
C GLN A 356 -73.96 9.86 -70.89
N THR A 357 -74.18 9.78 -69.57
CA THR A 357 -75.52 9.89 -68.98
C THR A 357 -76.12 11.26 -69.25
N LEU A 358 -75.32 12.32 -69.07
CA LEU A 358 -75.76 13.71 -69.28
C LEU A 358 -75.98 14.03 -70.76
N ASP A 359 -75.14 13.53 -71.67
CA ASP A 359 -75.32 13.63 -73.13
C ASP A 359 -76.64 12.98 -73.57
N GLN A 360 -76.94 11.77 -73.07
CA GLN A 360 -78.24 11.13 -73.34
C GLN A 360 -79.42 11.95 -72.80
N ARG A 361 -79.30 12.54 -71.61
CA ARG A 361 -80.34 13.40 -71.03
C ARG A 361 -80.54 14.69 -71.83
N VAL A 362 -79.46 15.36 -72.25
CA VAL A 362 -79.53 16.56 -73.10
C VAL A 362 -80.18 16.24 -74.45
N ARG A 363 -79.81 15.11 -75.09
CA ARG A 363 -80.47 14.67 -76.33
C ARG A 363 -81.96 14.45 -76.16
N ARG A 364 -82.38 13.71 -75.12
CA ARG A 364 -83.80 13.50 -74.80
C ARG A 364 -84.53 14.82 -74.53
N ALA A 365 -83.89 15.76 -73.84
CA ALA A 365 -84.46 17.07 -73.57
C ALA A 365 -84.60 17.92 -74.85
N HIS A 366 -83.63 17.86 -75.78
CA HIS A 366 -83.75 18.50 -77.10
C HIS A 366 -84.86 17.88 -77.94
N GLU A 367 -84.90 16.55 -78.04
CA GLU A 367 -85.94 15.80 -78.77
C GLU A 367 -87.32 16.15 -78.22
N ALA A 368 -87.51 16.07 -76.91
CA ALA A 368 -88.78 16.43 -76.25
C ALA A 368 -89.12 17.93 -76.42
N THR A 369 -88.13 18.83 -76.44
CA THR A 369 -88.36 20.27 -76.72
C THR A 369 -88.84 20.50 -78.15
N GLN A 370 -88.24 19.81 -79.13
CA GLN A 370 -88.63 19.88 -80.53
C GLN A 370 -90.01 19.26 -80.75
N GLU A 371 -90.27 18.08 -80.20
CA GLU A 371 -91.58 17.41 -80.23
C GLU A 371 -92.66 18.26 -79.59
N ARG A 372 -92.38 18.88 -78.42
CA ARG A 372 -93.29 19.83 -77.78
C ARG A 372 -93.59 21.01 -78.68
N ALA A 373 -92.57 21.61 -79.31
CA ALA A 373 -92.76 22.74 -80.22
C ALA A 373 -93.58 22.35 -81.46
N GLN A 374 -93.33 21.17 -82.03
CA GLN A 374 -94.06 20.64 -83.19
C GLN A 374 -95.52 20.30 -82.83
N ALA A 375 -95.73 19.52 -81.76
CA ALA A 375 -97.06 19.14 -81.28
C ALA A 375 -97.88 20.36 -80.86
N ARG A 376 -97.26 21.37 -80.23
CA ARG A 376 -97.91 22.65 -79.90
C ARG A 376 -98.33 23.41 -81.16
N ALA A 377 -97.44 23.52 -82.14
CA ALA A 377 -97.75 24.21 -83.40
C ALA A 377 -98.85 23.49 -84.20
N GLU A 378 -98.90 22.16 -84.13
CA GLU A 378 -99.94 21.35 -84.76
C GLU A 378 -101.28 21.50 -84.03
N HIS A 379 -101.29 21.39 -82.69
CA HIS A 379 -102.46 21.59 -81.85
C HIS A 379 -103.06 22.99 -82.01
N ASP A 380 -102.25 24.05 -81.99
CA ASP A 380 -102.72 25.43 -82.09
C ASP A 380 -103.28 25.79 -83.49
N ARG A 381 -102.90 25.04 -84.54
CA ARG A 381 -103.47 25.20 -85.89
C ARG A 381 -104.86 24.59 -86.02
N LEU A 382 -105.16 23.56 -85.24
CA LEU A 382 -106.42 22.83 -85.31
C LEU A 382 -107.49 23.55 -84.46
N ARG A 383 -108.52 24.05 -85.14
CA ARG A 383 -109.52 24.97 -84.57
C ARG A 383 -110.76 24.30 -83.99
N ILE A 384 -111.07 23.09 -84.42
CA ILE A 384 -112.26 22.37 -83.93
C ILE A 384 -111.95 21.82 -82.55
N ASP A 385 -112.45 22.49 -81.53
CA ASP A 385 -112.46 22.02 -80.15
C ASP A 385 -113.74 21.24 -79.81
N ASP A 386 -113.80 20.71 -78.58
CA ASP A 386 -114.94 19.93 -78.10
C ASP A 386 -116.27 20.72 -78.19
N ASP A 387 -116.22 22.01 -77.86
CA ASP A 387 -117.39 22.89 -77.85
C ASP A 387 -117.91 23.16 -79.27
N LEU A 388 -117.00 23.44 -80.21
CA LEU A 388 -117.35 23.72 -81.60
C LEU A 388 -117.84 22.47 -82.35
N LEU A 389 -117.27 21.29 -82.07
CA LEU A 389 -117.75 20.03 -82.65
C LEU A 389 -119.15 19.67 -82.14
N THR A 390 -119.42 19.91 -80.86
CA THR A 390 -120.75 19.70 -80.25
C THR A 390 -121.77 20.62 -80.91
N ARG A 391 -121.45 21.92 -81.01
CA ARG A 391 -122.31 22.91 -81.68
C ARG A 391 -122.61 22.56 -83.15
N LEU A 392 -121.61 22.09 -83.89
CA LEU A 392 -121.78 21.62 -85.27
C LEU A 392 -122.69 20.39 -85.37
N SER A 393 -122.61 19.47 -84.41
CA SER A 393 -123.45 18.27 -84.37
C SER A 393 -124.92 18.61 -84.07
N ASP A 394 -125.15 19.56 -83.17
CA ASP A 394 -126.50 20.04 -82.82
C ASP A 394 -127.15 20.76 -84.01
N LEU A 395 -126.43 21.69 -84.65
CA LEU A 395 -126.93 22.43 -85.82
C LEU A 395 -127.20 21.52 -87.04
N ALA A 396 -126.38 20.48 -87.25
CA ALA A 396 -126.66 19.47 -88.28
C ALA A 396 -127.95 18.69 -88.01
N THR A 397 -128.25 18.46 -86.72
CA THR A 397 -129.47 17.79 -86.29
C THR A 397 -130.69 18.69 -86.53
N ASP A 398 -130.60 19.97 -86.17
CA ASP A 398 -131.65 20.96 -86.38
C ASP A 398 -132.01 21.15 -87.86
N LEU A 399 -131.01 21.22 -88.75
CA LEU A 399 -131.24 21.28 -90.21
C LEU A 399 -132.01 20.05 -90.71
N LYS A 400 -131.63 18.85 -90.25
CA LYS A 400 -132.29 17.60 -90.65
C LYS A 400 -133.74 17.52 -90.17
N ILE A 401 -134.03 18.09 -88.99
CA ILE A 401 -135.39 18.22 -88.46
C ILE A 401 -136.21 19.19 -89.32
N ALA A 402 -135.64 20.35 -89.69
CA ALA A 402 -136.32 21.36 -90.50
C ALA A 402 -136.66 20.87 -91.92
N GLU A 403 -135.73 20.18 -92.60
CA GLU A 403 -135.96 19.56 -93.91
C GLU A 403 -137.06 18.47 -93.86
N GLY A 404 -137.08 17.68 -92.79
CA GLY A 404 -138.12 16.66 -92.55
C GLY A 404 -139.52 17.25 -92.36
N ALA A 405 -139.62 18.41 -91.69
CA ALA A 405 -140.90 19.10 -91.48
C ALA A 405 -141.49 19.67 -92.79
N ARG A 406 -140.66 20.14 -93.72
CA ARG A 406 -141.11 20.60 -95.05
C ARG A 406 -141.66 19.45 -95.90
N GLN A 407 -140.99 18.30 -95.89
CA GLN A 407 -141.38 17.15 -96.72
C GLN A 407 -142.74 16.53 -96.31
N ALA A 408 -143.17 16.71 -95.06
CA ALA A 408 -144.38 16.09 -94.51
C ALA A 408 -145.70 16.87 -94.76
N ALA A 409 -145.66 18.08 -95.31
CA ALA A 409 -146.80 19.01 -95.32
C ALA A 409 -147.78 18.94 -96.53
N ALA A 410 -147.70 17.93 -97.41
CA ALA A 410 -148.56 17.84 -98.62
C ALA A 410 -149.70 16.81 -98.48
N ALA A 411 -150.94 17.27 -98.19
CA ALA A 411 -152.15 16.44 -98.14
C ALA A 411 -153.01 16.58 -99.42
N THR A 412 -153.49 15.45 -99.94
CA THR A 412 -154.30 15.34 -101.18
C THR A 412 -155.75 15.04 -100.81
N LEU A 413 -156.72 15.75 -101.40
CA LEU A 413 -158.15 15.58 -101.20
C LEU A 413 -158.74 14.76 -102.35
N VAL A 414 -159.46 13.68 -102.02
CA VAL A 414 -160.19 12.84 -102.96
C VAL A 414 -161.68 12.95 -102.67
N VAL A 415 -162.49 13.35 -103.66
CA VAL A 415 -163.94 13.50 -103.52
C VAL A 415 -164.64 12.66 -104.59
N ARG A 416 -165.57 11.80 -104.18
CA ARG A 416 -166.28 10.88 -105.07
C ARG A 416 -167.79 10.99 -104.87
N SER A 417 -168.56 11.10 -105.95
CA SER A 417 -170.02 11.02 -105.91
C SER A 417 -170.48 9.56 -105.87
N LEU A 418 -171.49 9.26 -105.05
CA LEU A 418 -172.04 7.91 -104.85
C LEU A 418 -173.56 7.82 -105.14
N GLY A 419 -174.20 8.91 -105.58
CA GLY A 419 -175.64 8.95 -105.85
C GLY A 419 -176.05 10.08 -106.81
N ASP A 420 -177.35 10.15 -107.11
CA ASP A 420 -177.92 10.99 -108.19
C ASP A 420 -178.01 12.50 -107.84
N GLN A 421 -177.36 12.94 -106.75
CA GLN A 421 -177.28 14.35 -106.35
C GLN A 421 -175.98 14.97 -106.88
N PRO A 422 -176.01 16.18 -107.43
CA PRO A 422 -174.80 16.85 -107.92
C PRO A 422 -173.83 17.12 -106.76
N VAL A 423 -172.60 16.59 -106.82
CA VAL A 423 -171.51 16.95 -105.89
C VAL A 423 -170.70 18.06 -106.53
N LEU A 424 -170.58 19.19 -105.85
CA LEU A 424 -169.80 20.35 -106.27
C LEU A 424 -168.48 20.39 -105.50
N VAL A 425 -167.37 20.56 -106.19
CA VAL A 425 -166.09 20.97 -105.59
C VAL A 425 -165.81 22.39 -106.07
N ASP A 426 -165.74 23.33 -105.14
CA ASP A 426 -165.60 24.78 -105.38
C ASP A 426 -166.61 25.33 -106.41
N GLY A 427 -167.84 24.82 -106.38
CA GLY A 427 -168.93 25.25 -107.25
C GLY A 427 -168.97 24.59 -108.63
N ALA A 428 -168.06 23.67 -108.95
CA ALA A 428 -168.05 22.88 -110.18
C ALA A 428 -168.55 21.45 -109.94
N GLU A 429 -169.45 20.95 -110.80
CA GLU A 429 -170.06 19.62 -110.68
C GLU A 429 -169.09 18.50 -111.06
N VAL A 430 -169.05 17.44 -110.26
CA VAL A 430 -168.17 16.28 -110.45
C VAL A 430 -168.89 15.24 -111.32
N ASP A 431 -168.55 15.20 -112.61
CA ASP A 431 -169.12 14.29 -113.62
C ASP A 431 -168.56 12.85 -113.49
N GLY A 432 -169.08 12.07 -112.54
CA GLY A 432 -168.92 10.60 -112.46
C GLY A 432 -167.52 10.03 -112.13
N GLU A 433 -166.44 10.79 -112.29
CA GLU A 433 -165.06 10.44 -111.90
C GLU A 433 -164.66 11.14 -110.58
N PRO A 434 -163.85 10.53 -109.69
CA PRO A 434 -163.44 11.16 -108.44
C PRO A 434 -162.51 12.37 -108.66
N TYR A 435 -162.79 13.50 -108.02
CA TYR A 435 -161.90 14.67 -107.97
C TYR A 435 -160.70 14.37 -107.08
N GLU A 436 -159.49 14.56 -107.61
CA GLU A 436 -158.23 14.46 -106.87
C GLU A 436 -157.47 15.78 -107.00
N GLY A 437 -157.22 16.46 -105.87
CA GLY A 437 -156.51 17.74 -105.86
C GLY A 437 -155.75 17.98 -104.56
N ALA A 438 -154.57 18.60 -104.63
CA ALA A 438 -153.79 18.98 -103.45
C ALA A 438 -154.45 20.18 -102.74
N VAL A 439 -154.58 20.11 -101.41
CA VAL A 439 -155.17 21.19 -100.60
C VAL A 439 -154.07 22.21 -100.26
N LEU A 440 -153.76 23.06 -101.24
CA LEU A 440 -152.77 24.14 -101.09
C LEU A 440 -153.37 25.39 -100.43
N ASP A 441 -154.67 25.61 -100.64
CA ASP A 441 -155.49 26.66 -100.03
C ASP A 441 -156.85 26.07 -99.59
N GLN A 442 -157.79 26.90 -99.09
CA GLN A 442 -159.12 26.45 -98.66
C GLN A 442 -159.92 25.83 -99.82
N VAL A 443 -160.30 24.54 -99.71
CA VAL A 443 -161.12 23.81 -100.69
C VAL A 443 -162.52 23.54 -100.12
N LEU A 444 -163.57 23.83 -100.88
CA LEU A 444 -164.96 23.64 -100.51
C LEU A 444 -165.59 22.47 -101.29
N VAL A 445 -166.21 21.54 -100.59
CA VAL A 445 -166.96 20.42 -101.17
C VAL A 445 -168.41 20.56 -100.74
N ALA A 446 -169.32 20.77 -101.67
CA ALA A 446 -170.73 21.02 -101.40
C ALA A 446 -171.61 20.01 -102.15
N VAL A 447 -172.62 19.48 -101.48
CA VAL A 447 -173.73 18.73 -102.09
C VAL A 447 -174.98 19.55 -101.81
N PRO A 448 -175.54 20.26 -102.80
CA PRO A 448 -176.64 21.20 -102.60
C PRO A 448 -177.83 20.58 -101.87
N GLY A 449 -178.24 21.19 -100.76
CA GLY A 449 -179.35 20.70 -99.94
C GLY A 449 -179.02 19.55 -98.98
N VAL A 450 -177.79 19.01 -99.01
CA VAL A 450 -177.36 17.87 -98.17
C VAL A 450 -176.21 18.24 -97.25
N LEU A 451 -175.08 18.75 -97.77
CA LEU A 451 -173.89 19.04 -96.95
C LEU A 451 -172.97 20.09 -97.59
N GLU A 452 -172.20 20.77 -96.75
CA GLU A 452 -171.04 21.57 -97.14
C GLU A 452 -169.86 21.17 -96.24
N VAL A 453 -168.71 20.83 -96.84
CA VAL A 453 -167.46 20.43 -96.17
C VAL A 453 -166.35 21.37 -96.63
N GLN A 454 -165.64 21.95 -95.67
CA GLN A 454 -164.56 22.89 -95.93
C GLN A 454 -163.25 22.32 -95.38
N VAL A 455 -162.22 22.25 -96.22
CA VAL A 455 -160.91 21.67 -95.90
C VAL A 455 -159.84 22.77 -95.95
N ARG A 456 -159.05 22.92 -94.87
CA ARG A 456 -157.95 23.90 -94.73
C ARG A 456 -156.66 23.22 -94.25
N PRO A 457 -155.46 23.59 -94.75
CA PRO A 457 -154.19 23.03 -94.29
C PRO A 457 -153.75 23.61 -92.92
N GLY A 458 -153.03 22.81 -92.12
CA GLY A 458 -152.71 23.09 -90.72
C GLY A 458 -151.46 23.96 -90.45
N THR A 459 -150.59 24.23 -91.43
CA THR A 459 -149.44 25.13 -91.28
C THR A 459 -149.08 25.79 -92.61
N PRO A 460 -148.86 27.12 -92.67
CA PRO A 460 -148.54 27.80 -93.91
C PRO A 460 -147.17 27.35 -94.47
N PRO A 461 -147.07 27.03 -95.77
CA PRO A 461 -145.81 26.63 -96.41
C PRO A 461 -144.65 27.62 -96.23
N ALA A 462 -144.94 28.92 -96.20
CA ALA A 462 -143.92 29.98 -96.06
C ALA A 462 -143.15 29.93 -94.71
N ASP A 463 -143.80 29.47 -93.64
CA ASP A 463 -143.15 29.35 -92.33
C ASP A 463 -142.22 28.14 -92.24
N LEU A 464 -142.51 27.08 -92.99
CA LEU A 464 -141.65 25.90 -93.09
C LEU A 464 -140.41 26.19 -93.95
N GLU A 465 -140.55 26.94 -95.04
CA GLU A 465 -139.41 27.38 -95.87
C GLU A 465 -138.44 28.29 -95.10
N ARG A 466 -138.96 29.23 -94.31
CA ARG A 466 -138.14 30.12 -93.47
C ARG A 466 -137.31 29.34 -92.44
N ARG A 467 -137.92 28.39 -91.74
CA ARG A 467 -137.22 27.58 -90.72
C ARG A 467 -136.14 26.69 -91.33
N GLU A 468 -136.37 26.15 -92.52
CA GLU A 468 -135.33 25.39 -93.24
C GLU A 468 -134.16 26.27 -93.66
N SER A 469 -134.43 27.50 -94.14
CA SER A 469 -133.37 28.45 -94.49
C SER A 469 -132.55 28.87 -93.27
N GLU A 470 -133.20 29.25 -92.16
CA GLU A 470 -132.51 29.66 -90.93
C GLU A 470 -131.62 28.55 -90.35
N ALA A 471 -132.10 27.30 -90.34
CA ALA A 471 -131.30 26.15 -89.90
C ALA A 471 -130.14 25.84 -90.85
N ARG A 472 -130.33 26.02 -92.16
CA ARG A 472 -129.27 25.82 -93.17
C ARG A 472 -128.19 26.88 -93.04
N ASP A 473 -128.57 28.14 -92.89
CA ASP A 473 -127.65 29.25 -92.73
C ASP A 473 -126.86 29.13 -91.42
N ALA A 474 -127.53 28.77 -90.31
CA ALA A 474 -126.86 28.55 -89.03
C ALA A 474 -125.84 27.40 -89.06
N PHE A 475 -126.17 26.29 -89.74
CA PHE A 475 -125.23 25.18 -89.92
C PHE A 475 -124.05 25.57 -90.84
N ALA A 476 -124.32 26.30 -91.92
CA ALA A 476 -123.29 26.80 -92.83
C ALA A 476 -122.37 27.85 -92.19
N ASP A 477 -122.91 28.71 -91.32
CA ASP A 477 -122.14 29.67 -90.52
C ASP A 477 -121.21 28.95 -89.54
N ALA A 478 -121.70 27.95 -88.81
CA ALA A 478 -120.87 27.18 -87.89
C ALA A 478 -119.78 26.36 -88.60
N LEU A 479 -120.06 25.85 -89.81
CA LEU A 479 -119.05 25.20 -90.66
C LEU A 479 -117.96 26.19 -91.09
N ARG A 480 -118.33 27.42 -91.46
CA ARG A 480 -117.39 28.51 -91.77
C ARG A 480 -116.55 28.94 -90.56
N ASP A 481 -117.17 29.08 -89.38
CA ASP A 481 -116.46 29.41 -88.14
C ASP A 481 -115.42 28.34 -87.80
N GLY A 482 -115.75 27.07 -88.05
CA GLY A 482 -114.83 25.94 -87.91
C GLY A 482 -113.82 25.75 -89.05
N GLY A 483 -113.99 26.43 -90.18
CA GLY A 483 -113.16 26.27 -91.38
C GLY A 483 -113.25 24.87 -91.99
N VAL A 484 -114.39 24.20 -91.87
CA VAL A 484 -114.63 22.82 -92.33
C VAL A 484 -115.86 22.77 -93.22
N ASP A 485 -115.84 21.93 -94.24
CA ASP A 485 -116.90 21.86 -95.26
C ASP A 485 -118.01 20.85 -94.88
N SER A 486 -117.80 20.06 -93.83
CA SER A 486 -118.79 19.08 -93.36
C SER A 486 -118.58 18.69 -91.89
N LEU A 487 -119.63 18.12 -91.27
CA LEU A 487 -119.54 17.55 -89.93
C LEU A 487 -118.53 16.38 -89.85
N ALA A 488 -118.36 15.61 -90.93
CA ALA A 488 -117.37 14.54 -90.98
C ALA A 488 -115.93 15.08 -90.95
N GLN A 489 -115.67 16.18 -91.66
CA GLN A 489 -114.39 16.87 -91.63
C GLN A 489 -114.15 17.54 -90.27
N ALA A 490 -115.20 18.08 -89.64
CA ALA A 490 -115.11 18.60 -88.27
C ALA A 490 -114.70 17.52 -87.26
N ARG A 491 -115.29 16.32 -87.34
CA ARG A 491 -114.91 15.17 -86.48
C ARG A 491 -113.46 14.74 -86.71
N SER A 492 -113.02 14.63 -87.96
CA SER A 492 -111.63 14.27 -88.27
C SER A 492 -110.63 15.34 -87.79
N ALA A 493 -110.95 16.63 -87.94
CA ALA A 493 -110.12 17.72 -87.46
C ALA A 493 -110.03 17.76 -85.92
N HIS A 494 -111.11 17.40 -85.23
CA HIS A 494 -111.15 17.25 -83.77
C HIS A 494 -110.31 16.06 -83.28
N GLU A 495 -110.41 14.89 -83.92
CA GLU A 495 -109.56 13.73 -83.61
C GLU A 495 -108.08 14.05 -83.80
N GLN A 496 -107.71 14.72 -84.89
CA GLN A 496 -106.35 15.20 -85.12
C GLN A 496 -105.89 16.17 -84.02
N ARG A 497 -106.79 17.05 -83.53
CA ARG A 497 -106.48 18.00 -82.45
C ARG A 497 -106.25 17.29 -81.13
N ARG A 498 -107.07 16.28 -80.83
CA ARG A 498 -106.92 15.44 -79.63
C ARG A 498 -105.61 14.64 -79.66
N ASP A 499 -105.25 14.06 -80.80
CA ASP A 499 -103.98 13.33 -80.97
C ASP A 499 -102.77 14.26 -80.88
N ALA A 500 -102.86 15.49 -81.42
CA ALA A 500 -101.84 16.51 -81.25
C ALA A 500 -101.72 16.95 -79.78
N GLY A 501 -102.84 17.06 -79.05
CA GLY A 501 -102.87 17.34 -77.62
C GLY A 501 -102.22 16.24 -76.77
N ALA A 502 -102.53 14.97 -77.05
CA ALA A 502 -101.90 13.84 -76.38
C ALA A 502 -100.39 13.76 -76.63
N ARG A 503 -99.93 14.09 -77.85
CA ARG A 503 -98.50 14.21 -78.18
C ARG A 503 -97.84 15.39 -77.46
N LEU A 504 -98.54 16.50 -77.30
CA LEU A 504 -98.05 17.65 -76.53
C LEU A 504 -97.84 17.27 -75.06
N ASP A 505 -98.83 16.64 -74.43
CA ASP A 505 -98.74 16.18 -73.03
C ASP A 505 -97.60 15.15 -72.84
N ALA A 506 -97.45 14.22 -73.79
CA ALA A 506 -96.36 13.24 -73.77
C ALA A 506 -94.99 13.92 -73.89
N ALA A 507 -94.83 14.88 -74.80
CA ALA A 507 -93.59 15.63 -74.97
C ALA A 507 -93.29 16.54 -73.76
N GLU A 508 -94.30 17.12 -73.12
CA GLU A 508 -94.13 17.89 -71.88
C GLU A 508 -93.68 17.02 -70.70
N ASN A 509 -94.22 15.81 -70.58
CA ASN A 509 -93.80 14.85 -69.57
C ASN A 509 -92.37 14.34 -69.83
N ALA A 510 -92.04 13.99 -71.07
CA ALA A 510 -90.69 13.57 -71.47
C ALA A 510 -89.66 14.68 -71.21
N LEU A 511 -90.02 15.94 -71.48
CA LEU A 511 -89.16 17.09 -71.18
C LEU A 511 -88.96 17.26 -69.67
N ARG A 512 -90.04 17.16 -68.87
CA ARG A 512 -89.96 17.29 -67.41
C ARG A 512 -89.07 16.21 -66.79
N GLU A 513 -89.17 14.97 -67.28
CA GLU A 513 -88.34 13.85 -66.84
C GLU A 513 -86.87 14.00 -67.26
N ALA A 514 -86.60 14.45 -68.49
CA ALA A 514 -85.22 14.68 -68.95
C ALA A 514 -84.53 15.80 -68.15
N LEU A 515 -85.29 16.87 -67.85
CA LEU A 515 -84.82 18.04 -67.11
C LEU A 515 -84.65 17.77 -65.60
N ASP A 516 -85.56 16.99 -64.99
CA ASP A 516 -85.52 16.60 -63.57
C ASP A 516 -85.21 17.78 -62.62
N GLY A 517 -85.92 18.91 -62.80
CA GLY A 517 -85.75 20.12 -62.01
C GLY A 517 -84.60 21.04 -62.40
N SER A 518 -83.78 20.70 -63.41
CA SER A 518 -82.75 21.57 -64.01
C SER A 518 -83.26 22.26 -65.28
N THR A 519 -82.60 23.33 -65.72
CA THR A 519 -82.85 23.88 -67.07
C THR A 519 -82.01 23.16 -68.13
N LEU A 520 -82.39 23.27 -69.40
CA LEU A 520 -81.61 22.71 -70.50
C LEU A 520 -80.19 23.31 -70.52
N ASP A 521 -80.08 24.63 -70.34
CA ASP A 521 -78.83 25.36 -70.25
C ASP A 521 -77.94 24.86 -69.10
N ASP A 522 -78.53 24.51 -67.94
CA ASP A 522 -77.78 23.94 -66.81
C ASP A 522 -77.18 22.56 -67.15
N LEU A 523 -77.96 21.71 -67.84
CA LEU A 523 -77.50 20.40 -68.28
C LEU A 523 -76.41 20.52 -69.35
N GLU A 524 -76.54 21.45 -70.29
CA GLU A 524 -75.55 21.74 -71.34
C GLU A 524 -74.26 22.34 -70.76
N ALA A 525 -74.35 23.29 -69.82
CA ALA A 525 -73.19 23.89 -69.16
C ALA A 525 -72.40 22.84 -68.36
N ARG A 526 -73.11 21.94 -67.67
CA ARG A 526 -72.47 20.83 -66.94
C ARG A 526 -71.84 19.82 -67.90
N LEU A 527 -72.49 19.53 -69.03
CA LEU A 527 -71.93 18.67 -70.08
C LEU A 527 -70.68 19.28 -70.72
N ALA A 528 -70.69 20.58 -71.01
CA ALA A 528 -69.55 21.31 -71.54
C ALA A 528 -68.37 21.32 -70.55
N THR A 529 -68.64 21.49 -69.25
CA THR A 529 -67.62 21.44 -68.19
C THR A 529 -66.95 20.06 -68.11
N LEU A 530 -67.73 18.98 -68.16
CA LEU A 530 -67.20 17.61 -68.17
C LEU A 530 -66.44 17.30 -69.48
N THR A 531 -66.86 17.87 -70.60
CA THR A 531 -66.21 17.71 -71.91
C THR A 531 -64.90 18.50 -72.01
N GLY A 532 -64.81 19.68 -71.38
CA GLY A 532 -63.56 20.44 -71.29
C GLY A 532 -62.49 19.73 -70.46
N ARG A 533 -62.89 19.13 -69.33
CA ARG A 533 -61.99 18.37 -68.43
C ARG A 533 -61.37 17.13 -69.09
N SER A 534 -62.09 16.47 -70.00
CA SER A 534 -61.57 15.30 -70.72
C SER A 534 -60.55 15.69 -71.80
N HIS A 535 -60.71 16.86 -72.44
CA HIS A 535 -59.76 17.37 -73.43
C HIS A 535 -58.43 17.84 -72.82
N GLU A 536 -58.45 18.52 -71.67
CA GLU A 536 -57.21 18.93 -70.97
C GLU A 536 -56.41 17.73 -70.44
N SER A 537 -57.08 16.63 -70.12
CA SER A 537 -56.46 15.41 -69.57
C SER A 537 -55.72 14.53 -70.60
N GLY A 538 -55.91 14.79 -71.90
CA GLY A 538 -55.28 14.05 -73.01
C GLY A 538 -53.90 14.58 -73.45
N GLY A 539 -53.50 15.78 -73.01
CA GLY A 539 -52.32 16.50 -73.53
C GLY A 539 -51.00 16.30 -72.79
N SER A 540 -50.94 15.53 -71.68
CA SER A 540 -49.79 15.51 -70.78
C SER A 540 -49.30 14.08 -70.47
N ALA A 541 -48.57 13.47 -71.41
CA ALA A 541 -47.74 12.30 -71.14
C ALA A 541 -46.51 12.28 -72.07
N GLY A 542 -45.41 12.88 -71.64
CA GLY A 542 -44.09 12.70 -72.23
C GLY A 542 -43.08 12.36 -71.13
N PRO A 543 -42.41 11.19 -71.13
CA PRO A 543 -41.39 10.88 -70.14
C PRO A 543 -40.03 11.38 -70.63
N GLY A 544 -39.48 12.39 -69.96
CA GLY A 544 -38.06 12.75 -70.07
C GLY A 544 -37.22 11.77 -69.25
N GLY A 545 -36.37 10.99 -69.92
CA GLY A 545 -35.32 10.20 -69.27
C GLY A 545 -34.10 11.08 -68.93
N PRO A 546 -33.35 10.79 -67.86
CA PRO A 546 -32.03 11.36 -67.67
C PRO A 546 -30.95 10.40 -68.17
N ASP A 547 -30.01 10.96 -68.92
CA ASP A 547 -28.79 10.31 -69.38
C ASP A 547 -27.58 10.83 -68.59
N HIS A 548 -26.55 9.99 -68.54
CA HIS A 548 -25.13 10.29 -68.32
C HIS A 548 -24.49 10.52 -66.93
N THR A 549 -23.81 9.44 -66.47
CA THR A 549 -22.36 9.24 -66.25
C THR A 549 -21.46 10.25 -65.49
N ALA A 550 -20.73 9.72 -64.50
CA ALA A 550 -19.30 9.99 -64.20
C ALA A 550 -18.78 8.81 -63.32
N GLY A 551 -17.76 8.01 -63.70
CA GLY A 551 -16.32 8.34 -63.68
C GLY A 551 -15.81 8.32 -62.22
N GLY A 552 -14.99 7.39 -61.71
CA GLY A 552 -13.78 6.74 -62.25
C GLY A 552 -12.55 7.29 -61.50
N GLY A 553 -11.79 6.44 -60.79
CA GLY A 553 -10.48 6.75 -60.17
C GLY A 553 -10.39 6.28 -58.71
N SER A 554 -9.93 5.06 -58.41
CA SER A 554 -8.52 4.58 -58.36
C SER A 554 -7.70 5.16 -57.20
N GLN A 555 -7.46 4.29 -56.21
CA GLN A 555 -6.42 4.40 -55.16
C GLN A 555 -5.01 4.46 -55.78
N PRO A 556 -4.01 4.85 -54.97
CA PRO A 556 -2.85 3.99 -54.86
C PRO A 556 -2.45 3.69 -53.41
N ASP A 557 -2.05 2.43 -53.22
CA ASP A 557 -1.20 1.95 -52.14
C ASP A 557 0.17 2.64 -52.16
N LEU A 558 0.73 2.87 -50.97
CA LEU A 558 2.12 3.24 -50.75
C LEU A 558 2.68 2.33 -49.66
N HIS A 559 3.40 1.29 -50.09
CA HIS A 559 4.32 0.50 -49.27
C HIS A 559 5.75 0.99 -49.52
N ASP A 560 6.50 1.08 -48.42
CA ASP A 560 7.95 1.03 -48.25
C ASP A 560 8.87 1.95 -49.06
N LEU A 561 9.71 2.71 -48.35
CA LEU A 561 11.15 2.83 -48.62
C LEU A 561 11.89 3.48 -47.42
N ASP A 562 12.93 2.77 -47.01
CA ASP A 562 14.24 3.23 -46.52
C ASP A 562 14.48 3.73 -45.09
N ALA A 563 15.20 2.85 -44.39
CA ALA A 563 16.27 3.10 -43.43
C ALA A 563 17.36 4.07 -43.94
N LEU A 564 17.87 4.93 -43.05
CA LEU A 564 19.30 5.15 -42.71
C LEU A 564 19.49 6.54 -42.09
N GLU A 565 20.11 6.58 -40.90
CA GLU A 565 21.11 7.53 -40.39
C GLU A 565 21.18 7.31 -38.86
N ALA A 566 22.16 6.53 -38.39
CA ALA A 566 23.51 6.96 -37.96
C ALA A 566 23.54 7.41 -36.49
#